data_AF-A0A960S537-F1
#
_entry.id   AF-A0A960S537-F1
#
_cell.length_a   1.000
_cell.length_b   1.000
_cell.length_c   1.000
_cell.angle_alpha   90.00
_cell.angle_beta   90.00
_cell.angle_gamma   90.00
#
_symmetry.space_group_name_H-M   'P 1'
#
loop_
_entity.id
_entity.type
_entity.pdbx_description
1 polymer ?
#
loop_
_entity_poly.entity_id
_entity_poly.type
_entity_poly.pdbx_seq_one_letter_code
_entity_poly.pdbx_strand_id
1 'polypeptide(L)'
;MVKVTKEDSVKIDPLEEEMQKQETPQKTVKLKKMRVSAEISGDIAERIKNAVYWTPGMTMAGFIEESLAKAIEDLEEEKGEKFPQRERRLVGGRPMI
;
A
#
# COMPACT_ATOMS: atom_id res chain seq x y z
N MET A 1 40.51 64.75 17.00
CA MET A 1 39.09 65.04 17.32
C MET A 1 38.28 63.82 16.88
N VAL A 2 37.24 63.46 17.65
CA VAL A 2 36.69 62.10 17.89
C VAL A 2 35.80 61.55 16.76
N LYS A 3 35.82 60.20 16.59
CA LYS A 3 34.68 59.22 16.48
C LYS A 3 35.06 58.08 15.50
N VAL A 4 35.45 56.89 15.97
CA VAL A 4 34.63 55.71 16.36
C VAL A 4 33.60 55.29 15.32
N THR A 5 33.81 54.13 14.67
CA THR A 5 32.95 52.91 14.61
C THR A 5 33.58 51.94 13.58
N LYS A 6 34.01 50.73 13.99
CA LYS A 6 33.33 49.43 13.76
C LYS A 6 33.23 49.12 12.25
N GLU A 7 33.84 48.07 11.72
CA GLU A 7 33.42 46.67 11.88
C GLU A 7 34.51 45.71 11.42
N ASP A 8 34.90 44.80 12.32
CA ASP A 8 35.44 43.49 11.98
C ASP A 8 34.32 42.65 11.36
N SER A 9 34.57 42.07 10.19
CA SER A 9 33.94 40.81 9.81
C SER A 9 34.86 40.06 8.88
N VAL A 10 35.70 39.24 9.52
CA VAL A 10 36.50 38.18 8.94
C VAL A 10 35.59 37.24 8.15
N LYS A 11 36.11 36.85 7.00
CA LYS A 11 35.52 36.00 5.96
C LYS A 11 34.86 34.76 6.58
N ILE A 12 33.57 34.58 6.29
CA ILE A 12 32.80 33.39 6.61
C ILE A 12 33.08 32.36 5.51
N ASP A 13 33.53 31.19 5.92
CA ASP A 13 33.82 30.03 5.07
C ASP A 13 32.56 29.52 4.35
N PRO A 14 32.68 29.03 3.10
CA PRO A 14 31.53 28.57 2.31
C PRO A 14 31.24 27.10 2.61
N LEU A 15 30.61 26.82 3.75
CA LEU A 15 30.00 25.53 4.07
C LEU A 15 28.67 25.77 4.80
N GLU A 16 27.62 26.17 4.08
CA GLU A 16 26.21 25.96 4.44
C GLU A 16 25.29 26.62 3.42
N GLU A 17 25.12 25.98 2.27
CA GLU A 17 23.94 26.20 1.43
C GLU A 17 23.55 24.91 0.70
N GLU A 18 23.58 23.80 1.43
CA GLU A 18 22.79 22.61 1.06
C GLU A 18 21.41 22.69 1.73
N MET A 19 20.50 23.48 1.16
CA MET A 19 19.08 23.35 1.47
C MET A 19 18.21 23.36 0.21
N GLN A 20 17.84 22.14 -0.16
CA GLN A 20 16.48 21.73 -0.56
C GLN A 20 15.90 22.29 -1.86
N LYS A 21 16.15 21.53 -2.92
CA LYS A 21 15.04 21.01 -3.75
C LYS A 21 15.41 19.67 -4.38
N GLN A 22 15.65 18.67 -3.55
CA GLN A 22 15.58 17.28 -4.00
C GLN A 22 14.09 16.92 -4.09
N GLU A 23 13.47 17.24 -5.23
CA GLU A 23 12.31 16.51 -5.70
C GLU A 23 12.78 15.07 -5.92
N THR A 24 12.70 14.26 -4.87
CA THR A 24 12.75 12.82 -5.02
C THR A 24 11.57 12.48 -5.92
N PRO A 25 11.76 11.88 -7.11
CA PRO A 25 10.64 11.28 -7.79
C PRO A 25 10.16 10.17 -6.86
N GLN A 26 9.07 10.43 -6.11
CA GLN A 26 8.29 9.40 -5.45
C GLN A 26 7.85 8.48 -6.57
N LYS A 27 8.64 7.44 -6.79
CA LYS A 27 8.32 6.31 -7.64
C LYS A 27 7.10 5.69 -6.98
N THR A 28 5.92 6.13 -7.41
CA THR A 28 4.66 5.56 -6.97
C THR A 28 4.77 4.06 -7.23
N VAL A 29 4.89 3.30 -6.15
CA VAL A 29 4.92 1.84 -6.20
C VAL A 29 3.54 1.47 -6.75
N LYS A 30 3.47 1.22 -8.06
CA LYS A 30 2.23 0.77 -8.69
C LYS A 30 1.90 -0.58 -8.06
N LEU A 31 0.96 -0.57 -7.11
CA LEU A 31 0.43 -1.79 -6.51
C LEU A 31 -0.07 -2.67 -7.65
N LYS A 32 0.54 -3.85 -7.80
CA LYS A 32 0.26 -4.75 -8.90
C LYS A 32 -1.09 -5.42 -8.65
N LYS A 33 -2.16 -4.88 -9.24
CA LYS A 33 -3.47 -5.52 -9.21
C LYS A 33 -3.44 -6.85 -9.98
N MET A 34 -4.02 -7.89 -9.39
CA MET A 34 -4.17 -9.21 -10.01
C MET A 34 -5.67 -9.51 -10.22
N ARG A 35 -6.02 -10.09 -11.38
CA ARG A 35 -7.38 -10.58 -11.63
C ARG A 35 -7.49 -12.01 -11.12
N VAL A 36 -8.50 -12.24 -10.28
CA VAL A 36 -8.90 -13.58 -9.81
C VAL A 36 -10.31 -13.83 -10.33
N SER A 37 -10.54 -15.02 -10.90
CA SER A 37 -11.87 -15.47 -11.31
C SER A 37 -12.22 -16.71 -10.52
N ALA A 38 -13.38 -16.70 -9.87
CA ALA A 38 -13.91 -17.82 -9.12
C ALA A 38 -15.42 -17.93 -9.38
N GLU A 39 -15.93 -19.15 -9.29
CA GLU A 39 -17.36 -19.41 -9.31
C GLU A 39 -17.89 -19.39 -7.87
N ILE A 40 -18.97 -18.67 -7.64
CA ILE A 40 -19.64 -18.56 -6.34
C ILE A 40 -21.13 -18.82 -6.53
N SER A 41 -21.84 -19.13 -5.44
CA SER A 41 -23.28 -19.32 -5.51
C SER A 41 -24.00 -18.01 -5.85
N GLY A 42 -25.10 -18.13 -6.62
CA GLY A 42 -25.84 -16.97 -7.12
C GLY A 42 -26.45 -16.11 -6.01
N ASP A 43 -26.87 -16.71 -4.91
CA ASP A 43 -27.40 -16.02 -3.73
C ASP A 43 -26.33 -15.11 -3.09
N ILE A 44 -25.09 -15.58 -2.96
CA ILE A 44 -23.97 -14.77 -2.48
C ILE A 44 -23.68 -13.64 -3.45
N ALA A 45 -23.65 -13.92 -4.75
CA ALA A 45 -23.39 -12.90 -5.78
C ALA A 45 -24.43 -11.76 -5.71
N GLU A 46 -25.72 -12.06 -5.56
CA GLU A 46 -26.76 -11.06 -5.40
C GLU A 46 -26.63 -10.28 -4.09
N ARG A 47 -26.28 -10.95 -2.98
CA ARG A 47 -26.03 -10.27 -1.70
C ARG A 47 -24.85 -9.29 -1.78
N ILE A 48 -23.77 -9.65 -2.48
CA ILE A 48 -22.63 -8.75 -2.71
C ILE A 48 -23.06 -7.53 -3.53
N LYS A 49 -23.81 -7.74 -4.62
CA LYS A 49 -24.33 -6.63 -5.44
C LYS A 49 -25.16 -5.66 -4.59
N ASN A 50 -26.06 -6.19 -3.75
CA ASN A 50 -26.87 -5.37 -2.86
C ASN A 50 -26.01 -4.60 -1.85
N ALA A 51 -25.04 -5.26 -1.21
CA ALA A 51 -24.16 -4.61 -0.24
C ALA A 51 -23.39 -3.44 -0.86
N VAL A 52 -22.83 -3.64 -2.05
CA VAL A 52 -22.09 -2.60 -2.78
C VAL A 52 -23.03 -1.48 -3.24
N TYR A 53 -24.21 -1.81 -3.74
CA TYR A 53 -25.21 -0.84 -4.18
C TYR A 53 -25.61 0.13 -3.05
N TRP A 54 -25.84 -0.39 -1.85
CA TRP A 54 -26.28 0.39 -0.69
C TRP A 54 -25.14 1.05 0.10
N THR A 55 -23.88 0.82 -0.27
CA THR A 55 -22.72 1.37 0.45
C THR A 55 -21.97 2.38 -0.43
N PRO A 56 -22.17 3.69 -0.24
CA PRO A 56 -21.51 4.71 -1.04
C PRO A 56 -19.99 4.59 -0.99
N GLY A 57 -19.33 4.67 -2.16
CA GLY A 57 -17.88 4.56 -2.27
C GLY A 57 -17.32 3.13 -2.23
N MET A 58 -18.15 2.13 -1.93
CA MET A 58 -17.77 0.73 -2.01
C MET A 58 -17.80 0.24 -3.46
N THR A 59 -16.87 -0.65 -3.82
CA THR A 59 -16.87 -1.32 -5.13
C THR A 59 -16.90 -2.82 -4.93
N MET A 60 -17.37 -3.60 -5.92
CA MET A 60 -17.31 -5.07 -5.83
C MET A 60 -15.89 -5.58 -5.60
N ALA A 61 -14.91 -5.00 -6.30
CA ALA A 61 -13.50 -5.39 -6.12
C ALA A 61 -13.00 -5.06 -4.70
N GLY A 62 -13.31 -3.86 -4.18
CA GLY A 62 -12.93 -3.45 -2.83
C GLY A 62 -13.59 -4.32 -1.76
N PHE A 63 -14.89 -4.59 -1.89
CA PHE A 63 -15.61 -5.50 -1.00
C PHE A 63 -14.97 -6.90 -0.96
N ILE A 64 -14.64 -7.47 -2.13
CA ILE A 64 -14.02 -8.79 -2.23
C ILE A 64 -12.60 -8.76 -1.63
N GLU A 65 -11.81 -7.73 -1.92
CA GLU A 65 -10.44 -7.57 -1.40
C GLU A 65 -10.44 -7.49 0.14
N GLU A 66 -11.29 -6.64 0.72
CA GLU A 66 -11.43 -6.50 2.17
C GLU A 66 -11.95 -7.78 2.83
N SER A 67 -12.97 -8.41 2.23
CA SER A 67 -13.54 -9.65 2.77
C SER A 67 -12.55 -10.80 2.75
N LEU A 68 -11.76 -10.93 1.68
CA LEU A 68 -10.73 -11.96 1.57
C LEU A 68 -9.55 -11.67 2.52
N ALA A 69 -9.14 -10.41 2.65
CA ALA A 69 -8.09 -10.03 3.61
C ALA A 69 -8.48 -10.41 5.04
N LYS A 70 -9.70 -10.05 5.45
CA LYS A 70 -10.23 -10.41 6.77
C LYS A 70 -10.30 -11.92 6.96
N ALA A 71 -10.80 -12.66 5.97
CA ALA A 71 -10.87 -14.12 6.07
C ALA A 71 -9.48 -14.77 6.18
N ILE A 72 -8.45 -14.20 5.55
CA ILE A 72 -7.06 -14.66 5.70
C ILE A 72 -6.55 -14.37 7.11
N GLU A 73 -6.79 -13.16 7.63
CA GLU A 73 -6.40 -12.78 9.00
C GLU A 73 -7.03 -13.70 10.04
N ASP A 74 -8.34 -13.98 9.91
CA ASP A 74 -9.06 -14.91 10.80
C ASP A 74 -8.42 -16.31 10.78
N LEU A 75 -8.03 -16.81 9.59
CA LEU A 75 -7.34 -18.11 9.46
C LEU A 75 -5.92 -18.10 10.03
N GLU A 76 -5.17 -17.00 9.88
CA GLU A 76 -3.84 -16.84 10.46
C GLU A 76 -3.91 -16.77 12.00
N GLU A 77 -4.95 -16.12 12.54
CA GLU A 77 -5.22 -16.06 13.98
C GLU A 77 -5.56 -17.45 14.54
N GLU A 78 -6.46 -18.19 13.89
CA GLU A 78 -6.81 -19.57 14.26
C GLU A 78 -5.59 -20.51 14.26
N LYS A 79 -4.68 -20.32 13.30
CA LYS A 79 -3.44 -21.09 13.21
C LYS A 79 -2.37 -20.63 14.22
N GLY A 80 -2.46 -19.39 14.68
CA GLY A 80 -1.48 -18.73 15.55
C GLY A 80 -0.23 -18.23 14.83
N GLU A 81 -0.17 -18.31 13.50
CA GLU A 81 0.94 -17.83 12.69
C GLU A 81 0.51 -17.47 11.26
N LYS A 82 1.26 -16.58 10.63
CA LYS A 82 1.02 -16.19 9.24
C LYS A 82 1.28 -17.33 8.26
N PHE A 83 0.62 -17.31 7.11
CA PHE A 83 0.91 -18.28 6.06
C PHE A 83 2.32 -18.04 5.47
N PRO A 84 3.20 -19.05 5.42
CA PRO A 84 4.51 -18.90 4.80
C PRO A 84 4.38 -18.70 3.29
N GLN A 85 5.36 -18.04 2.68
CA GLN A 85 5.41 -17.88 1.23
C GLN A 85 5.49 -19.26 0.57
N ARG A 86 4.60 -19.51 -0.40
CA ARG A 86 4.58 -20.77 -1.16
C ARG A 86 5.96 -21.10 -1.76
N GLU A 87 6.40 -22.34 -1.62
CA GLU A 87 7.67 -22.82 -2.17
C GLU A 87 7.67 -22.91 -3.70
N ARG A 88 6.48 -23.08 -4.31
CA ARG A 88 6.31 -23.28 -5.74
C ARG A 88 5.15 -22.45 -6.27
N ARG A 89 5.22 -22.11 -7.56
CA ARG A 89 4.11 -21.45 -8.26
C ARG A 89 2.93 -22.42 -8.34
N LEU A 90 1.72 -21.92 -8.06
CA LEU A 90 0.49 -22.65 -8.33
C LEU A 90 0.36 -22.87 -9.84
N VAL A 91 0.34 -24.13 -10.27
CA VAL A 91 0.00 -24.51 -11.64
C VAL A 91 -1.52 -24.39 -11.78
N GLY A 92 -2.00 -23.67 -12.79
CA GLY A 92 -3.44 -23.55 -13.02
C GLY A 92 -4.06 -24.90 -13.38
N GLY A 93 -5.22 -25.21 -12.81
CA GLY A 93 -5.97 -26.45 -13.07
C GLY A 93 -6.24 -27.27 -11.80
N ARG A 94 -6.49 -28.58 -11.96
CA ARG A 94 -6.60 -29.56 -10.87
C ARG A 94 -5.20 -30.08 -10.52
N PRO A 95 -4.60 -29.71 -9.39
CA PRO A 95 -3.34 -30.29 -8.95
C PRO A 95 -3.60 -31.75 -8.54
N MET A 96 -2.94 -32.71 -9.17
CA MET A 96 -2.76 -34.03 -8.57
C MET A 96 -1.65 -33.85 -7.53
N ILE A 97 -2.04 -33.67 -6.28
CA ILE A 97 -1.12 -33.80 -5.14
C ILE A 97 -0.88 -35.29 -4.92
#